data_AF-A0A475XJG3-F1
#
_entry.id   AF-A0A475XJG3-F1
#
_cell.length_a   1.000
_cell.length_b   1.000
_cell.length_c   1.000
_cell.angle_alpha   90.00
_cell.angle_beta   90.00
_cell.angle_gamma   90.00
#
_symmetry.space_group_name_H-M   'P 1'
#
loop_
_entity.id
_entity.type
_entity.pdbx_description
1 polymer ?
#
loop_
_entity_poly.entity_id
_entity_poly.type
_entity_poly.pdbx_seq_one_letter_code
_entity_poly.pdbx_strand_id
1 'polypeptide(L)'
;MEITKITKSKARQREIISYIANNDVELDDLLDLQKELNQLMNENTIEKQKTYWTKTFDRIVKKKKWADITIREFADLRNAGLTCYAIAEHFKVSKSIVFNYTQRNKKEYYKLFDMDEYQRNKEIWND
;
A
#
# COMPACT_ATOMS: atom_id res chain seq x y z
N MET A 1 -6.00 10.35 13.17
CA MET A 1 -5.56 11.55 12.42
C MET A 1 -5.41 11.32 10.90
N GLU A 2 -5.53 10.09 10.38
CA GLU A 2 -5.32 9.75 8.96
C GLU A 2 -6.53 10.08 8.05
N ILE A 3 -7.75 9.87 8.56
CA ILE A 3 -9.02 10.19 7.87
C ILE A 3 -9.07 11.67 7.45
N THR A 4 -8.58 12.57 8.30
CA THR A 4 -8.60 14.02 8.06
C THR A 4 -7.72 14.44 6.88
N LYS A 5 -6.63 13.73 6.59
CA LYS A 5 -5.74 14.03 5.45
C LYS A 5 -6.37 13.63 4.12
N ILE A 6 -6.92 12.41 4.05
CA ILE A 6 -7.63 11.91 2.85
C ILE A 6 -8.85 12.79 2.55
N THR A 7 -9.61 13.20 3.58
CA THR A 7 -10.77 14.08 3.39
C THR A 7 -10.38 15.45 2.84
N LYS A 8 -9.30 16.06 3.33
CA LYS A 8 -8.78 17.34 2.83
C LYS A 8 -8.26 17.22 1.40
N SER A 9 -7.49 16.17 1.09
CA SER A 9 -7.00 15.92 -0.27
C SER A 9 -8.16 15.76 -1.26
N LYS A 10 -9.18 14.96 -0.92
CA LYS A 10 -10.39 14.81 -1.75
C LYS A 10 -11.18 16.10 -1.95
N ALA A 11 -11.23 16.98 -0.94
CA ALA A 11 -11.88 18.28 -1.08
C ALA A 11 -11.14 19.15 -2.12
N ARG A 12 -9.81 19.22 -2.02
CA ARG A 12 -8.98 19.96 -2.98
C ARG A 12 -9.06 19.39 -4.40
N GLN A 13 -9.08 18.07 -4.55
CA GLN A 13 -9.32 17.43 -5.86
C GLN A 13 -10.63 17.88 -6.50
N ARG A 14 -11.72 17.94 -5.71
CA ARG A 14 -13.03 18.41 -6.20
C ARG A 14 -13.02 19.89 -6.57
N GLU A 15 -12.30 20.72 -5.82
CA GLU A 15 -12.12 22.14 -6.14
C GLU A 15 -11.41 22.30 -7.49
N ILE A 16 -10.28 21.61 -7.69
CA ILE A 16 -9.51 21.68 -8.95
C ILE A 16 -10.36 21.22 -10.14
N ILE A 17 -11.03 20.06 -10.01
CA ILE A 17 -11.91 19.54 -11.07
C ILE A 17 -13.05 20.52 -11.38
N SER A 18 -13.68 21.08 -10.35
CA SER A 18 -14.78 22.04 -10.52
C SER A 18 -14.30 23.34 -11.14
N TYR A 19 -13.10 23.80 -10.80
CA TYR A 19 -12.52 25.00 -11.38
C TYR A 19 -12.23 24.80 -12.87
N ILE A 20 -11.57 23.71 -13.25
CA ILE A 20 -11.28 23.38 -14.66
C ILE A 20 -12.56 23.19 -15.47
N ALA A 21 -13.59 22.54 -14.90
CA ALA A 21 -14.82 22.24 -15.62
C ALA A 21 -15.71 23.48 -15.88
N ASN A 22 -15.58 24.53 -15.06
CA ASN A 22 -16.49 25.68 -15.08
C ASN A 22 -15.84 26.99 -15.57
N ASN A 23 -14.54 26.99 -15.86
CA ASN A 23 -13.81 28.17 -16.30
C ASN A 23 -13.03 27.88 -17.59
N ASP A 24 -12.83 28.91 -18.40
CA ASP A 24 -11.84 28.87 -19.49
C ASP A 24 -10.47 29.13 -18.86
N VAL A 25 -9.68 28.08 -18.70
CA VAL A 25 -8.41 28.10 -17.95
C VAL A 25 -7.26 28.20 -18.94
N GLU A 26 -6.40 29.19 -18.75
CA GLU A 26 -5.15 29.35 -19.50
C GLU A 26 -4.30 28.07 -19.42
N LEU A 27 -3.56 27.78 -20.50
CA LEU A 27 -2.83 26.51 -20.64
C LEU A 27 -1.83 26.26 -19.49
N ASP A 28 -1.11 27.30 -19.06
CA ASP A 28 -0.11 27.20 -17.99
C ASP A 28 -0.77 26.86 -16.64
N ASP A 29 -1.86 27.53 -16.30
CA ASP A 29 -2.65 27.25 -15.09
C ASP A 29 -3.26 25.84 -15.13
N LEU A 30 -3.73 25.39 -16.31
CA LEU A 30 -4.27 24.05 -16.50
C LEU A 30 -3.20 22.98 -16.23
N LEU A 31 -1.97 23.17 -16.70
CA LEU A 31 -0.86 22.24 -16.48
C LEU A 31 -0.48 22.13 -15.00
N ASP A 32 -0.41 23.26 -14.29
CA ASP A 32 -0.10 23.29 -12.86
C ASP A 32 -1.20 22.60 -12.03
N LEU A 33 -2.47 22.86 -12.36
CA LEU A 33 -3.61 22.21 -11.71
C LEU A 33 -3.67 20.70 -11.98
N GLN A 34 -3.35 20.26 -13.20
CA GLN A 34 -3.24 18.83 -13.51
C GLN A 34 -2.12 18.15 -12.74
N LYS A 35 -0.97 18.83 -12.57
CA LYS A 35 0.15 18.32 -11.78
C LYS A 35 -0.21 18.20 -10.30
N GLU A 36 -0.88 19.21 -9.73
CA GLU A 36 -1.39 19.16 -8.35
C GLU A 36 -2.41 18.03 -8.19
N LEU A 37 -3.34 17.87 -9.13
CA LEU A 37 -4.35 16.82 -9.11
C LEU A 37 -3.71 15.42 -9.10
N ASN A 38 -2.70 15.19 -9.96
CA ASN A 38 -1.95 13.93 -10.02
C ASN A 38 -1.21 13.64 -8.72
N GLN A 39 -0.58 14.65 -8.12
CA GLN A 39 0.07 14.50 -6.82
C GLN A 39 -0.93 14.10 -5.73
N LEU A 40 -2.07 14.80 -5.65
CA LEU A 40 -3.11 14.51 -4.66
C LEU A 40 -3.72 13.11 -4.84
N MET A 41 -3.87 12.65 -6.08
CA MET A 41 -4.30 11.29 -6.39
C MET A 41 -3.29 10.26 -5.88
N ASN A 42 -2.01 10.43 -6.19
CA ASN A 42 -0.95 9.54 -5.75
C ASN A 42 -0.84 9.47 -4.22
N GLU A 43 -0.90 10.61 -3.54
CA GLU A 43 -0.91 10.66 -2.07
C GLU A 43 -2.09 9.90 -1.47
N ASN A 44 -3.29 10.04 -2.04
CA ASN A 44 -4.46 9.29 -1.60
C ASN A 44 -4.32 7.78 -1.81
N THR A 45 -3.72 7.35 -2.92
CA THR A 45 -3.44 5.92 -3.19
C THR A 45 -2.46 5.36 -2.16
N ILE A 46 -1.37 6.08 -1.87
CA ILE A 46 -0.38 5.69 -0.85
C ILE A 46 -1.03 5.57 0.54
N GLU A 47 -1.85 6.54 0.96
CA GLU A 47 -2.46 6.54 2.29
C GLU A 47 -3.52 5.42 2.43
N LYS A 48 -4.30 5.15 1.39
CA LYS A 48 -5.22 3.98 1.36
C LYS A 48 -4.45 2.67 1.49
N GLN A 49 -3.34 2.54 0.76
CA GLN A 49 -2.49 1.36 0.81
C GLN A 49 -1.92 1.14 2.23
N LYS A 50 -1.37 2.18 2.86
CA LYS A 50 -0.90 2.11 4.26
C LYS A 50 -2.00 1.71 5.24
N THR A 51 -3.19 2.29 5.09
CA THR A 51 -4.35 1.95 5.93
C THR A 51 -4.70 0.46 5.79
N TYR A 52 -4.73 -0.06 4.56
CA TYR A 52 -5.01 -1.47 4.32
C TYR A 52 -3.90 -2.38 4.86
N TRP A 53 -2.64 -2.04 4.63
CA TRP A 53 -1.50 -2.78 5.15
C TRP A 53 -1.55 -2.85 6.67
N THR A 54 -1.78 -1.73 7.35
CA THR A 54 -1.91 -1.67 8.81
C THR A 54 -2.99 -2.63 9.31
N LYS A 55 -4.20 -2.59 8.71
CA LYS A 55 -5.28 -3.53 9.05
C LYS A 55 -4.90 -4.99 8.79
N THR A 56 -4.16 -5.25 7.71
CA THR A 56 -3.72 -6.59 7.33
C THR A 56 -2.71 -7.14 8.33
N PHE A 57 -1.74 -6.32 8.75
CA PHE A 57 -0.80 -6.67 9.81
C PHE A 57 -1.52 -6.91 11.13
N ASP A 58 -2.41 -6.00 11.54
CA ASP A 58 -3.20 -6.15 12.78
C ASP A 58 -4.04 -7.43 12.78
N ARG A 59 -4.59 -7.81 11.62
CA ARG A 59 -5.39 -9.04 11.47
C ARG A 59 -4.55 -10.31 11.59
N ILE A 60 -3.43 -10.37 10.86
CA ILE A 60 -2.65 -11.61 10.71
C ILE A 60 -1.65 -11.77 11.86
N VAL A 61 -0.85 -10.74 12.13
CA VAL A 61 0.28 -10.80 13.06
C VAL A 61 0.06 -10.00 14.34
N LYS A 62 -0.98 -9.17 14.40
CA LYS A 62 -1.33 -8.34 15.57
C LYS A 62 -0.12 -7.52 16.02
N LYS A 63 0.35 -7.74 17.25
CA LYS A 63 1.50 -7.05 17.86
C LYS A 63 2.76 -7.93 17.94
N LYS A 64 2.82 -9.02 17.19
CA LYS A 64 3.98 -9.93 17.19
C LYS A 64 5.23 -9.21 16.72
N LYS A 65 6.39 -9.61 17.24
CA LYS A 65 7.68 -9.20 16.69
C LYS A 65 8.08 -10.17 15.58
N TRP A 66 9.01 -9.76 14.73
CA TRP A 66 9.54 -10.59 13.64
C TRP A 66 9.95 -12.00 14.09
N ALA A 67 10.59 -12.11 15.26
CA ALA A 67 11.06 -13.39 15.80
C ALA A 67 9.93 -14.39 16.11
N ASP A 68 8.69 -13.90 16.29
CA ASP A 68 7.53 -14.69 16.67
C ASP A 68 6.62 -15.03 15.47
N ILE A 69 7.02 -14.59 14.27
CA ILE A 69 6.26 -14.82 13.03
C ILE A 69 6.48 -16.25 12.56
N THR A 70 5.36 -16.95 12.37
CA THR A 70 5.35 -18.27 11.76
C THR A 70 5.40 -18.17 10.23
N ILE A 71 5.86 -19.23 9.57
CA ILE A 71 5.91 -19.26 8.11
C ILE A 71 4.52 -19.17 7.48
N ARG A 72 3.48 -19.67 8.16
CA ARG A 72 2.09 -19.53 7.75
C ARG A 72 1.63 -18.09 7.79
N GLU A 73 1.86 -17.38 8.89
CA GLU A 73 1.53 -15.95 8.97
C GLU A 73 2.32 -15.12 7.95
N PHE A 74 3.58 -15.46 7.70
CA PHE A 74 4.35 -14.84 6.63
C PHE A 74 3.74 -15.09 5.25
N ALA A 75 3.34 -16.33 4.95
CA ALA A 75 2.65 -16.66 3.70
C ALA A 75 1.30 -15.95 3.59
N ASP A 76 0.51 -15.87 4.67
CA ASP A 76 -0.77 -15.15 4.70
C ASP A 76 -0.58 -13.64 4.42
N LEU A 77 0.47 -13.02 4.98
CA LEU A 77 0.83 -11.64 4.65
C LEU A 77 1.17 -11.49 3.16
N ARG A 78 1.95 -12.42 2.61
CA ARG A 78 2.30 -12.43 1.19
C ARG A 78 1.06 -12.64 0.32
N ASN A 79 0.16 -13.57 0.63
CA ASN A 79 -1.08 -13.80 -0.11
C ASN A 79 -2.02 -12.58 -0.04
N ALA A 80 -1.98 -11.79 1.04
CA ALA A 80 -2.70 -10.52 1.16
C ALA A 80 -2.13 -9.37 0.29
N GLY A 81 -1.19 -9.65 -0.63
CA GLY A 81 -0.63 -8.64 -1.54
C GLY A 81 0.57 -7.88 -0.99
N LEU A 82 1.03 -8.18 0.24
CA LEU A 82 2.18 -7.48 0.82
C LEU A 82 3.48 -7.94 0.19
N THR A 83 4.32 -6.97 -0.19
CA THR A 83 5.68 -7.27 -0.67
C THR A 83 6.61 -7.60 0.49
N CYS A 84 7.71 -8.32 0.24
CA CYS A 84 8.77 -8.49 1.23
C CYS A 84 9.29 -7.15 1.79
N TYR A 85 9.25 -6.10 0.96
CA TYR A 85 9.68 -4.77 1.38
C TYR A 85 8.73 -4.16 2.42
N ALA A 86 7.42 -4.19 2.15
CA ALA A 86 6.41 -3.72 3.09
C ALA A 86 6.46 -4.48 4.43
N ILE A 87 6.68 -5.80 4.38
CA ILE A 87 6.86 -6.64 5.57
C ILE A 87 8.13 -6.24 6.33
N ALA A 88 9.25 -6.07 5.64
CA ALA A 88 10.51 -5.66 6.26
C ALA A 88 10.38 -4.29 6.96
N GLU A 89 9.74 -3.33 6.30
CA GLU A 89 9.48 -1.99 6.85
C GLU A 89 8.61 -2.05 8.09
N HIS A 90 7.49 -2.79 8.04
CA HIS A 90 6.59 -2.95 9.19
C HIS A 90 7.31 -3.49 10.43
N PHE A 91 8.11 -4.55 10.27
CA PHE A 91 8.86 -5.16 11.36
C PHE A 91 10.16 -4.44 11.71
N LYS A 92 10.53 -3.38 10.98
CA LYS A 92 11.79 -2.64 11.13
C LYS A 92 13.01 -3.56 11.04
N VAL A 93 12.99 -4.50 10.10
CA VAL A 93 14.09 -5.42 9.80
C VAL A 93 14.64 -5.16 8.39
N SER A 94 15.84 -5.65 8.10
CA SER A 94 16.41 -5.51 6.75
C SER A 94 15.66 -6.40 5.75
N LYS A 95 15.67 -6.00 4.47
CA LYS A 95 15.12 -6.84 3.37
C LYS A 95 15.81 -8.21 3.30
N SER A 96 17.10 -8.27 3.64
CA SER A 96 17.88 -9.51 3.66
C SER A 96 17.39 -10.49 4.73
N ILE A 97 16.93 -10.01 5.89
CA ILE A 97 16.34 -10.87 6.94
C ILE A 97 15.08 -11.57 6.41
N VAL A 98 14.18 -10.82 5.76
CA VAL A 98 12.94 -11.37 5.18
C VAL A 98 13.23 -12.33 4.03
N PHE A 99 14.18 -11.98 3.16
CA PHE A 99 14.62 -12.85 2.07
C PHE A 99 15.19 -14.18 2.60
N ASN A 100 16.10 -14.11 3.57
CA ASN A 100 16.71 -15.30 4.17
C ASN A 100 15.68 -16.18 4.88
N TYR A 101 14.66 -15.58 5.52
CA TYR A 101 13.56 -16.33 6.12
C TYR A 101 12.76 -17.11 5.08
N THR A 102 12.49 -16.51 3.92
CA THR A 102 11.84 -17.20 2.79
C THR A 102 12.72 -18.36 2.29
N GLN A 103 14.04 -18.15 2.14
CA GLN A 103 14.95 -19.20 1.68
C GLN A 103 15.07 -20.37 2.67
N ARG A 104 15.18 -20.09 3.97
CA ARG A 104 15.27 -21.11 5.02
C ARG A 104 14.00 -21.97 5.10
N ASN A 105 12.84 -21.38 4.82
CA ASN A 105 11.55 -22.06 4.87
C ASN A 105 10.97 -22.39 3.49
N LYS A 106 11.81 -22.41 2.44
CA LYS A 106 11.39 -22.45 1.03
C LYS A 106 10.32 -23.51 0.73
N LYS A 107 10.52 -24.73 1.21
CA LYS A 107 9.61 -25.87 0.95
C LYS A 107 8.22 -25.66 1.56
N GLU A 108 8.16 -25.10 2.77
CA GLU A 108 6.89 -24.86 3.46
C GLU A 108 6.22 -23.59 2.94
N TYR A 109 7.00 -22.54 2.68
CA TYR A 109 6.53 -21.31 2.06
C TYR A 109 5.77 -21.57 0.75
N TYR A 110 6.37 -22.29 -0.20
CA TYR A 110 5.74 -22.53 -1.50
C TYR A 110 4.53 -23.49 -1.47
N LYS A 111 4.25 -24.13 -0.32
CA LYS A 111 2.99 -24.87 -0.13
C LYS A 111 1.83 -23.96 0.30
N LEU A 112 2.15 -22.83 0.91
CA LEU A 112 1.17 -21.91 1.50
C LEU A 112 0.98 -20.66 0.64
N PHE A 113 2.02 -20.25 -0.07
CA PHE A 113 2.02 -19.07 -0.93
C PHE A 113 1.33 -19.36 -2.26
N ASP A 114 0.30 -18.58 -2.58
CA ASP A 114 -0.43 -18.59 -3.84
C ASP A 114 -0.07 -17.32 -4.62
N MET A 115 0.59 -17.51 -5.77
CA MET A 115 1.04 -16.40 -6.61
C MET A 115 -0.12 -15.64 -7.25
N ASP A 116 -1.20 -16.33 -7.63
CA ASP A 116 -2.35 -15.71 -8.27
C ASP A 116 -3.16 -14.93 -7.24
N GLU A 117 -3.32 -15.45 -6.03
CA GLU A 117 -3.93 -14.72 -4.91
C GLU A 117 -3.11 -13.46 -4.56
N TYR A 118 -1.79 -13.59 -4.44
CA TYR A 118 -0.91 -12.46 -4.19
C TYR A 118 -1.06 -11.36 -5.25
N GLN A 119 -1.04 -11.72 -6.55
CA GLN A 119 -1.12 -10.73 -7.61
C GLN A 119 -2.46 -10.01 -7.63
N ARG A 120 -3.58 -10.76 -7.53
CA ARG A 120 -4.92 -10.15 -7.42
C ARG A 120 -4.99 -9.19 -6.26
N ASN A 121 -4.51 -9.58 -5.07
CA ASN A 121 -4.57 -8.75 -3.88
C ASN A 121 -3.60 -7.57 -3.91
N LYS A 122 -2.49 -7.68 -4.65
CA LYS A 122 -1.53 -6.59 -4.86
C LYS A 122 -2.07 -5.55 -5.85
N GLU A 123 -2.72 -6.00 -6.92
CA GLU A 123 -3.26 -5.13 -7.98
C GLU A 123 -4.36 -4.19 -7.48
N ILE A 124 -5.15 -4.61 -6.47
CA ILE A 124 -6.14 -3.75 -5.78
C ILE A 124 -5.55 -2.41 -5.29
N TRP A 125 -4.22 -2.33 -5.11
CA TRP A 125 -3.54 -1.13 -4.59
C TRP A 125 -2.70 -0.37 -5.61
N ASN A 126 -2.65 -0.83 -6.86
CA ASN A 126 -1.87 -0.19 -7.93
C ASN A 126 -2.74 0.60 -8.93
N ASP A 127 -4.05 0.70 -8.69
CA ASP A 127 -5.00 1.54 -9.44
C ASP A 127 -5.07 2.98 -8.91
#